data_AF-N8WRQ3-F1
#
_entry.id   AF-N8WRQ3-F1
#
_cell.length_a   1.000
_cell.length_b   1.000
_cell.length_c   1.000
_cell.angle_alpha   90.00
_cell.angle_beta   90.00
_cell.angle_gamma   90.00
#
_symmetry.space_group_name_H-M   'P 1'
#
loop_
_entity.id
_entity.type
_entity.pdbx_description
1 polymer ?
#
loop_
_entity_poly.entity_id
_entity_poly.type
_entity_poly.pdbx_seq_one_letter_code
_entity_poly.pdbx_strand_id
1 'polypeptide(L)' 'MRYENLTKFDDIEFKRLVGVTRPLFCKMDLVLQEAERFKKKIWPSSQLSN' A
#
# COMPACT_ATOMS: atom_id res chain seq x y z
N MET A 1 -7.16 3.27 5.06
CA MET A 1 -7.84 2.12 4.45
C MET A 1 -7.49 0.87 5.26
N ARG A 2 -8.45 0.24 5.93
CA ARG A 2 -8.18 -0.98 6.73
C ARG A 2 -8.26 -2.21 5.82
N TYR A 3 -7.16 -2.52 5.13
CA TYR A 3 -7.01 -3.74 4.31
C TYR A 3 -6.64 -4.98 5.14
N GLU A 4 -6.82 -4.92 6.45
CA GLU A 4 -6.22 -5.81 7.46
C GLU A 4 -6.56 -7.29 7.29
N ASN A 5 -7.53 -7.65 6.45
CA ASN A 5 -7.94 -9.04 6.23
C ASN A 5 -8.14 -9.41 4.75
N LEU A 6 -7.36 -8.86 3.81
CA LEU A 6 -7.42 -9.28 2.41
C LEU A 6 -6.92 -10.72 2.17
N THR A 7 -6.31 -11.34 3.17
CA THR A 7 -5.82 -12.73 3.18
C THR A 7 -6.95 -13.76 3.29
N LYS A 8 -8.13 -13.37 3.78
CA LYS A 8 -9.27 -14.29 3.97
C LYS A 8 -10.02 -14.63 2.68
N PHE A 9 -9.81 -13.85 1.63
CA PHE A 9 -10.46 -14.01 0.34
C PHE A 9 -9.59 -14.87 -0.56
N ASP A 10 -10.20 -15.77 -1.33
CA ASP A 10 -9.49 -16.44 -2.41
C ASP A 10 -9.14 -15.44 -3.55
N ASP A 11 -8.42 -15.89 -4.58
CA ASP A 11 -7.99 -14.99 -5.66
C ASP A 11 -9.15 -14.45 -6.52
N ILE A 12 -10.26 -15.18 -6.62
CA ILE A 12 -11.45 -14.75 -7.36
C ILE A 12 -12.18 -13.68 -6.57
N GLU A 13 -12.46 -13.94 -5.30
CA GLU A 13 -13.08 -13.00 -4.36
C GLU A 13 -12.25 -11.74 -4.19
N PHE A 14 -10.93 -11.89 -4.04
CA PHE A 14 -9.99 -10.78 -3.97
C PHE A 14 -10.06 -9.92 -5.22
N LYS A 15 -10.01 -10.53 -6.41
CA LYS A 15 -10.07 -9.78 -7.68
C LYS A 15 -11.40 -9.04 -7.83
N ARG A 16 -12.51 -9.63 -7.38
CA ARG A 16 -13.82 -8.96 -7.36
C ARG A 16 -13.85 -7.76 -6.42
N LEU A 17 -13.22 -7.89 -5.25
CA LEU A 17 -13.19 -6.83 -4.23
C LEU A 17 -12.26 -5.67 -4.61
N VAL A 18 -11.08 -5.97 -5.13
CA VAL A 18 -9.99 -5.01 -5.32
C VAL A 18 -9.86 -4.55 -6.79
N GLY A 19 -10.44 -5.29 -7.73
CA GLY A 19 -10.43 -4.97 -9.17
C GLY A 19 -9.18 -5.44 -9.93
N VAL A 20 -8.18 -5.99 -9.24
CA VAL A 20 -6.92 -6.48 -9.81
C VAL A 20 -6.52 -7.82 -9.23
N THR A 21 -5.60 -8.54 -9.91
CA THR A 21 -5.06 -9.80 -9.39
C THR A 21 -4.15 -9.56 -8.18
N ARG A 22 -4.08 -10.54 -7.27
CA ARG A 22 -3.23 -10.46 -6.07
C ARG A 22 -1.76 -10.19 -6.39
N PRO A 23 -1.13 -10.83 -7.40
CA PRO A 23 0.25 -10.51 -7.76
C PRO A 23 0.45 -9.06 -8.22
N LEU A 24 -0.51 -8.48 -8.95
CA LEU A 24 -0.44 -7.08 -9.37
C LEU A 24 -0.63 -6.14 -8.17
N PHE A 25 -1.59 -6.41 -7.31
CA PHE A 25 -1.82 -5.65 -6.10
C PHE A 25 -0.57 -5.58 -5.21
N CYS A 26 0.10 -6.71 -4.97
CA CYS A 26 1.33 -6.74 -4.17
C CYS A 26 2.44 -5.85 -4.76
N LYS A 27 2.58 -5.81 -6.09
CA LYS A 27 3.54 -4.91 -6.75
C LYS A 27 3.17 -3.44 -6.54
N MET A 28 1.89 -3.10 -6.66
CA MET A 28 1.40 -1.74 -6.44
C MET A 28 1.63 -1.30 -4.99
N ASP A 29 1.34 -2.16 -4.02
CA ASP A 29 1.56 -1.88 -2.60
C ASP A 29 3.04 -1.65 -2.29
N LEU A 30 3.94 -2.45 -2.84
CA LEU A 30 5.39 -2.24 -2.71
C LEU A 30 5.84 -0.87 -3.25
N VAL A 31 5.32 -0.45 -4.41
CA VAL A 31 5.62 0.87 -4.99
C VAL A 31 5.15 2.00 -4.07
N LEU A 32 3.95 1.88 -3.50
CA LEU A 32 3.41 2.88 -2.56
C LEU A 32 4.22 2.94 -1.27
N GLN A 33 4.58 1.80 -0.69
CA GLN A 33 5.44 1.74 0.49
C GLN A 33 6.80 2.38 0.23
N GLU A 34 7.40 2.12 -0.92
CA GLU A 34 8.69 2.69 -1.27
C GLU A 34 8.59 4.20 -1.48
N ALA A 35 7.55 4.68 -2.16
CA ALA A 35 7.29 6.11 -2.31
C ALA A 35 7.14 6.83 -0.95
N GLU A 36 6.44 6.21 0.01
CA GLU A 36 6.33 6.74 1.37
C GLU A 36 7.67 6.74 2.14
N ARG A 37 8.54 5.74 1.92
CA ARG A 37 9.90 5.75 2.46
C ARG A 37 10.73 6.88 1.88
N PHE A 38 10.66 7.10 0.56
CA PHE A 38 11.37 8.20 -0.11
C PHE A 38 10.91 9.56 0.40
N LYS A 39 9.60 9.79 0.57
CA LYS A 39 9.06 11.02 1.18
C LYS A 39 9.66 11.29 2.56
N LYS A 40 9.72 10.28 3.43
CA LYS A 40 10.31 10.40 4.78
C LYS A 40 11.82 10.67 4.74
N LYS A 41 12.53 10.18 3.72
CA LYS A 41 13.98 10.39 3.54
C LYS A 41 14.30 11.79 3.00
N ILE A 42 13.40 12.38 2.22
CA ILE A 42 13.57 13.71 1.60
C ILE A 42 13.07 14.83 2.52
N TRP A 43 12.05 14.59 3.33
CA TRP A 43 11.52 15.57 4.28
C TRP A 43 11.51 15.01 5.71
N PRO A 44 12.59 15.22 6.50
CA PRO A 44 12.56 14.92 7.92
C PRO A 44 11.52 15.85 8.57
N SER A 45 10.55 15.28 9.26
CA SER A 45 9.43 15.98 9.93
C SER A 45 9.86 16.87 11.12
N SER A 46 11.12 17.29 11.18
CA SER A 46 11.71 18.11 12.25
C SER A 46 11.77 19.61 11.93
N GLN A 47 11.02 20.11 10.94
CA GLN A 47 10.96 21.56 10.63
C GLN A 47 9.54 22.14 10.57
N LEU A 48 8.59 21.57 11.31
CA LEU A 48 7.30 22.20 11.57
C LEU A 48 7.15 22.47 13.08
N SER A 49 8.01 23.36 13.58
CA SER A 49 7.78 24.13 14.79
C SER A 49 8.28 25.55 14.51
N ASN A 50 7.36 26.39 14.02
CA ASN A 50 7.43 27.84 14.09
C ASN A 50 6.10 28.32 14.65
#